data_AF-A0A3D1V0U5-F1
#
_entry.id   AF-A0A3D1V0U5-F1
#
_cell.length_a   1.000
_cell.length_b   1.000
_cell.length_c   1.000
_cell.angle_alpha   90.00
_cell.angle_beta   90.00
_cell.angle_gamma   90.00
#
_symmetry.space_group_name_H-M   'P 1'
#
loop_
_entity.id
_entity.type
_entity.pdbx_description
1 polymer ?
#
loop_
_entity_poly.entity_id
_entity_poly.type
_entity_poly.pdbx_seq_one_letter_code
_entity_poly.pdbx_strand_id
1 'polypeptide(L)'
;RFGSPFDNGYTGERFDTPLLSGLAGLLVSPGKSIFLYAPLTALAVVAWPRFWRERRAEAVLYAAIAAVVLVQNAKWWSWWGGWVWGPRLLVPLLPFAILGLGPLLRSSARARTAAWALAGFGFGVALLGSLVDFNLYLIEIHAQYEAAGRGNADPDIYWRLSTSPIVVEAQRLWEGRDISVVTFHLQRIGFNTAQSTAFLVALALIAVAGVWLLAGTRDEPDIP
;
A
#
# COMPACT_ATOMS: atom_id res chain seq x y z
N ARG A 1 -25.16 13.49 -20.25
CA ARG A 1 -24.05 14.46 -20.13
C ARG A 1 -22.78 14.02 -20.86
N PHE A 2 -22.79 12.91 -21.61
CA PHE A 2 -21.71 12.55 -22.54
C PHE A 2 -22.29 12.58 -23.95
N GLY A 3 -21.70 13.39 -24.83
CA GLY A 3 -22.22 13.66 -26.17
C GLY A 3 -21.86 12.58 -27.20
N SER A 4 -20.97 11.65 -26.86
CA SER A 4 -20.63 10.49 -27.69
C SER A 4 -20.21 9.28 -26.83
N PRO A 5 -20.33 8.04 -27.35
CA PRO A 5 -19.87 6.83 -26.66
C PRO A 5 -18.34 6.75 -26.49
N PHE A 6 -17.58 7.59 -27.20
CA PHE A 6 -16.12 7.73 -27.06
C PHE A 6 -15.73 8.97 -26.26
N ASP A 7 -16.70 9.73 -25.75
CA ASP A 7 -16.46 10.87 -24.90
C ASP A 7 -16.54 10.42 -23.45
N ASN A 8 -15.40 9.95 -22.94
CA ASN A 8 -15.24 9.49 -21.58
C ASN A 8 -15.18 10.66 -20.57
N GLY A 9 -15.26 11.93 -21.02
CA GLY A 9 -15.32 13.10 -20.14
C GLY A 9 -14.04 13.42 -19.35
N TYR A 10 -13.00 12.61 -19.52
CA TYR A 10 -11.69 12.76 -18.89
C TYR A 10 -10.71 13.47 -19.82
N THR A 11 -10.98 14.74 -20.11
CA THR A 11 -10.10 15.59 -20.92
C THR A 11 -8.77 15.81 -20.21
N GLY A 12 -7.74 15.06 -20.59
CA GLY A 12 -6.38 15.17 -20.02
C GLY A 12 -5.83 13.86 -19.46
N GLU A 13 -6.68 12.85 -19.23
CA GLU A 13 -6.24 11.56 -18.72
C GLU A 13 -5.81 10.63 -19.85
N ARG A 14 -4.49 10.50 -20.04
CA ARG A 14 -3.90 9.76 -21.16
C ARG A 14 -3.12 8.53 -20.70
N PHE A 15 -2.76 7.69 -21.66
CA PHE A 15 -1.88 6.53 -21.50
C PHE A 15 -0.54 6.75 -22.21
N ASP A 16 0.10 7.87 -21.91
CA ASP A 16 1.30 8.41 -22.56
C ASP A 16 2.55 8.44 -21.68
N THR A 17 2.46 8.01 -20.42
CA THR A 17 3.64 7.82 -19.57
C THR A 17 4.57 6.79 -20.21
N PRO A 18 5.89 7.09 -20.35
CA PRO A 18 6.85 6.10 -20.81
C PRO A 18 6.81 4.84 -19.92
N LEU A 19 6.62 3.67 -20.53
CA LEU A 19 6.36 2.43 -19.82
C LEU A 19 7.41 2.14 -18.73
N LEU A 20 8.69 2.34 -19.04
CA LEU A 20 9.79 2.12 -18.09
C LEU A 20 9.72 3.09 -16.90
N SER A 21 9.37 4.36 -17.13
CA SER A 21 9.21 5.34 -16.06
C SER A 21 8.06 4.98 -15.12
N GLY A 22 6.91 4.58 -15.66
CA GLY A 22 5.78 4.14 -14.85
C GLY A 22 6.04 2.84 -14.10
N LEU A 23 6.69 1.85 -14.74
CA LEU A 23 7.08 0.60 -14.08
C LEU A 23 8.10 0.86 -12.97
N ALA A 24 9.14 1.66 -13.23
CA ALA A 24 10.12 2.02 -12.23
C ALA A 24 9.46 2.79 -11.07
N GLY A 25 8.50 3.66 -11.40
CA GLY A 25 7.66 4.36 -10.43
C GLY A 25 6.93 3.39 -9.49
N LEU A 26 6.21 2.44 -10.06
CA LEU A 26 5.39 1.48 -9.32
C LEU A 26 6.18 0.40 -8.57
N LEU A 27 7.39 0.06 -9.03
CA LEU A 27 8.19 -1.02 -8.46
C LEU A 27 9.30 -0.52 -7.54
N VAL A 28 9.90 0.65 -7.81
CA VAL A 28 11.17 1.04 -7.16
C VAL A 28 11.11 2.44 -6.54
N SER A 29 10.16 3.30 -6.94
CA SER A 29 10.14 4.67 -6.39
C SER A 29 9.97 4.69 -4.86
N PRO A 30 10.72 5.54 -4.14
CA PRO A 30 10.56 5.73 -2.70
C PRO A 30 9.14 6.10 -2.26
N GLY A 31 8.39 6.78 -3.14
CA GLY A 31 7.07 7.29 -2.80
C GLY A 31 5.90 6.37 -3.15
N LYS A 32 6.09 5.39 -4.05
CA LYS A 32 4.99 4.58 -4.60
C LYS A 32 5.36 3.12 -4.91
N SER A 33 6.52 2.62 -4.50
CA SER A 33 6.90 1.21 -4.72
C SER A 33 5.95 0.23 -4.01
N ILE A 34 5.41 -0.75 -4.74
CA ILE A 34 4.64 -1.85 -4.13
C ILE A 34 5.47 -2.63 -3.11
N PHE A 35 6.78 -2.73 -3.26
CA PHE A 35 7.63 -3.48 -2.34
C PHE A 35 7.92 -2.72 -1.04
N LEU A 36 7.80 -1.39 -1.04
CA LEU A 36 7.91 -0.59 0.19
C LEU A 36 6.59 -0.58 0.97
N TYR A 37 5.47 -0.44 0.25
CA TYR A 37 4.14 -0.35 0.87
C TYR A 37 3.51 -1.72 1.18
N ALA A 38 3.87 -2.75 0.40
CA ALA A 38 3.40 -4.12 0.57
C ALA A 38 4.58 -5.10 0.40
N PRO A 39 5.56 -5.09 1.31
CA PRO A 39 6.81 -5.88 1.24
C PRO A 39 6.61 -7.39 1.03
N LEU A 40 5.47 -7.93 1.47
CA LEU A 40 5.11 -9.32 1.26
C LEU A 40 5.06 -9.70 -0.24
N THR A 41 4.79 -8.74 -1.11
CA THR A 41 4.83 -8.94 -2.57
C THR A 41 6.23 -9.27 -3.09
N ALA A 42 7.30 -8.80 -2.45
CA ALA A 42 8.66 -9.19 -2.82
C ALA A 42 8.89 -10.69 -2.57
N LEU A 43 8.39 -11.21 -1.44
CA LEU A 43 8.44 -12.64 -1.16
C LEU A 43 7.60 -13.45 -2.16
N ALA A 44 6.48 -12.90 -2.64
CA ALA A 44 5.66 -13.56 -3.66
C ALA A 44 6.40 -13.69 -4.99
N VAL A 45 7.22 -12.70 -5.37
CA VAL A 45 8.13 -12.79 -6.53
C VAL A 45 9.17 -13.89 -6.31
N VAL A 46 9.77 -13.98 -5.13
CA VAL A 46 10.73 -15.05 -4.78
C VAL A 46 10.07 -16.44 -4.79
N ALA A 47 8.81 -16.54 -4.39
CA ALA A 47 8.04 -17.78 -4.41
C ALA A 47 7.64 -18.24 -5.83
N TRP A 48 7.75 -17.36 -6.84
CA TRP A 48 7.24 -17.59 -8.19
C TRP A 48 7.73 -18.89 -8.84
N PRO A 49 9.05 -19.24 -8.83
CA PRO A 49 9.51 -20.46 -9.49
C PRO A 49 8.94 -21.74 -8.88
N ARG A 50 8.56 -21.69 -7.60
CA ARG A 50 7.92 -22.81 -6.91
C ARG A 50 6.43 -22.85 -7.20
N PHE A 51 5.76 -21.71 -7.13
CA PHE A 51 4.36 -21.57 -7.50
C PHE A 51 4.11 -22.05 -8.94
N TRP A 52 4.96 -21.67 -9.88
CA TRP A 52 4.91 -22.14 -11.27
C TRP A 52 5.03 -23.66 -11.42
N ARG A 53 5.89 -24.31 -10.63
CA ARG A 53 6.09 -25.77 -10.68
C ARG A 53 4.90 -26.53 -10.10
N GLU A 54 4.28 -26.02 -9.04
CA GLU A 54 3.18 -26.69 -8.34
C GLU A 54 1.79 -26.34 -8.89
N ARG A 55 1.63 -25.16 -9.51
CA ARG A 55 0.35 -24.54 -9.91
C ARG A 55 0.51 -23.71 -11.19
N ARG A 56 0.89 -24.36 -12.29
CA ARG A 56 1.27 -23.69 -13.54
C ARG A 56 0.13 -22.85 -14.14
N ALA A 57 -1.10 -23.35 -14.16
CA ALA A 57 -2.23 -22.65 -14.76
C ALA A 57 -2.55 -21.37 -13.97
N GLU A 58 -2.59 -21.45 -12.65
CA GLU A 58 -2.80 -20.31 -11.75
C GLU A 58 -1.65 -19.31 -11.84
N ALA A 59 -0.40 -19.79 -11.97
CA ALA A 59 0.76 -18.93 -12.18
C ALA A 59 0.69 -18.19 -13.53
N VAL A 60 0.29 -18.84 -14.63
CA VAL A 60 0.08 -18.13 -15.91
C VAL A 60 -1.01 -17.08 -15.78
N LEU A 61 -2.16 -17.42 -15.19
CA LEU A 61 -3.28 -16.50 -15.00
C LEU A 61 -2.86 -15.29 -14.17
N TYR A 62 -2.17 -15.52 -13.05
CA TYR A 62 -1.69 -14.43 -12.21
C TYR A 62 -0.65 -13.58 -12.96
N ALA A 63 0.33 -14.16 -13.63
CA ALA A 63 1.28 -13.37 -14.42
C ALA A 63 0.59 -12.50 -15.46
N ALA A 64 -0.45 -13.01 -16.12
CA ALA A 64 -1.25 -12.24 -17.07
C ALA A 64 -2.00 -11.08 -16.41
N ILE A 65 -2.68 -11.33 -15.29
CA ILE A 65 -3.39 -10.28 -14.51
C ILE A 65 -2.40 -9.22 -14.03
N ALA A 66 -1.27 -9.64 -13.43
CA ALA A 66 -0.24 -8.73 -12.95
C ALA A 66 0.35 -7.89 -14.09
N ALA A 67 0.63 -8.50 -15.25
CA ALA A 67 1.14 -7.80 -16.42
C ALA A 67 0.14 -6.76 -16.94
N VAL A 68 -1.14 -7.12 -17.07
CA VAL A 68 -2.18 -6.18 -17.53
C VAL A 68 -2.31 -5.01 -16.56
N VAL A 69 -2.44 -5.29 -15.26
CA VAL A 69 -2.55 -4.25 -14.23
C VAL A 69 -1.31 -3.37 -14.20
N LEU A 70 -0.10 -3.94 -14.23
CA LEU A 70 1.14 -3.16 -14.21
C LEU A 70 1.30 -2.31 -15.46
N VAL A 71 1.12 -2.86 -16.66
CA VAL A 71 1.31 -2.13 -17.92
C VAL A 71 0.27 -1.03 -18.06
N GLN A 72 -1.00 -1.32 -17.77
CA GLN A 72 -2.06 -0.32 -17.85
C GLN A 72 -1.78 0.86 -16.91
N ASN A 73 -1.45 0.59 -15.65
CA ASN A 73 -1.21 1.65 -14.67
C ASN A 73 0.14 2.37 -14.88
N ALA A 74 1.18 1.68 -15.36
CA ALA A 74 2.45 2.29 -15.70
C ALA A 74 2.33 3.26 -16.89
N LYS A 75 1.45 2.98 -17.84
CA LYS A 75 1.20 3.87 -18.98
C LYS A 75 0.28 5.05 -18.62
N TRP A 76 -0.51 4.95 -17.57
CA TRP A 76 -1.46 6.00 -17.20
C TRP A 76 -0.71 7.28 -16.79
N TRP A 77 -1.25 8.44 -17.18
CA TRP A 77 -0.64 9.76 -16.95
C TRP A 77 -0.33 10.01 -15.46
N SER A 78 -1.19 9.51 -14.57
CA SER A 78 -1.03 9.56 -13.12
C SER A 78 -0.69 8.18 -12.56
N TRP A 79 0.39 7.57 -13.04
CA TRP A 79 0.84 6.24 -12.58
C TRP A 79 0.99 6.14 -11.05
N TRP A 80 1.23 7.27 -10.35
CA TRP A 80 1.30 7.34 -8.89
C TRP A 80 -0.07 7.21 -8.19
N GLY A 81 -1.17 7.22 -8.94
CA GLY A 81 -2.51 7.01 -8.41
C GLY A 81 -3.12 8.22 -7.72
N GLY A 82 -2.56 9.42 -7.86
CA GLY A 82 -3.04 10.63 -7.21
C GLY A 82 -2.73 10.70 -5.70
N TRP A 83 -3.59 11.42 -4.98
CA TRP A 83 -3.42 11.80 -3.57
C TRP A 83 -3.80 10.67 -2.62
N VAL A 84 -2.99 9.62 -2.61
CA VAL A 84 -3.24 8.40 -1.83
C VAL A 84 -1.97 7.80 -1.24
N TRP A 85 -2.11 7.16 -0.09
CA TRP A 85 -1.05 6.40 0.56
C TRP A 85 -0.70 5.15 -0.27
N GLY A 86 0.53 5.10 -0.79
CA GLY A 86 1.04 3.97 -1.56
C GLY A 86 0.46 3.82 -2.97
N PRO A 87 0.80 2.71 -3.66
CA PRO A 87 0.37 2.46 -5.04
C PRO A 87 -1.01 1.79 -5.09
N ARG A 88 -2.08 2.55 -4.81
CA ARG A 88 -3.47 2.03 -4.79
C ARG A 88 -3.85 1.21 -6.02
N LEU A 89 -3.27 1.56 -7.16
CA LEU A 89 -3.51 0.94 -8.46
C LEU A 89 -3.08 -0.54 -8.51
N LEU A 90 -2.17 -0.94 -7.63
CA LEU A 90 -1.66 -2.30 -7.53
C LEU A 90 -2.24 -3.09 -6.35
N VAL A 91 -3.07 -2.48 -5.51
CA VAL A 91 -3.77 -3.16 -4.41
C VAL A 91 -4.55 -4.40 -4.87
N PRO A 92 -5.21 -4.41 -6.04
CA PRO A 92 -5.88 -5.62 -6.55
C PRO A 92 -4.96 -6.83 -6.75
N LEU A 93 -3.64 -6.64 -6.83
CA LEU A 93 -2.66 -7.72 -6.96
C LEU A 93 -2.29 -8.38 -5.62
N LEU A 94 -2.58 -7.74 -4.49
CA LEU A 94 -2.18 -8.23 -3.16
C LEU A 94 -2.78 -9.59 -2.79
N PRO A 95 -4.08 -9.88 -3.03
CA PRO A 95 -4.64 -11.21 -2.74
C PRO A 95 -3.91 -12.32 -3.49
N PHE A 96 -3.54 -12.07 -4.75
CA PHE A 96 -2.82 -13.03 -5.58
C PHE A 96 -1.38 -13.24 -5.09
N ALA A 97 -0.72 -12.19 -4.60
CA ALA A 97 0.58 -12.31 -3.95
C ALA A 97 0.53 -13.25 -2.74
N ILE A 98 -0.53 -13.15 -1.93
CA ILE A 98 -0.74 -14.05 -0.78
C ILE A 98 -0.97 -15.50 -1.23
N LEU A 99 -1.80 -15.71 -2.26
CA LEU A 99 -2.05 -17.05 -2.81
C LEU A 99 -0.78 -17.70 -3.37
N GLY A 100 0.03 -16.94 -4.11
CA GLY A 100 1.28 -17.41 -4.71
C GLY A 100 2.34 -17.83 -3.67
N LEU A 101 2.24 -17.33 -2.43
CA LEU A 101 3.14 -17.70 -1.34
C LEU A 101 2.89 -19.10 -0.77
N GLY A 102 1.68 -19.64 -0.92
CA GLY A 102 1.26 -20.90 -0.29
C GLY A 102 2.27 -22.05 -0.42
N PRO A 103 2.73 -22.40 -1.63
CA PRO A 103 3.77 -23.41 -1.84
C PRO A 103 5.06 -23.17 -1.05
N LEU A 104 5.56 -21.93 -1.04
CA LEU A 104 6.80 -21.59 -0.36
C LEU A 104 6.63 -21.70 1.17
N LEU A 105 5.52 -21.18 1.70
CA LEU A 105 5.25 -21.17 3.15
C LEU A 105 5.06 -22.58 3.72
N ARG A 106 4.49 -23.52 2.96
CA ARG A 106 4.36 -24.93 3.38
C ARG A 106 5.71 -25.63 3.52
N SER A 107 6.70 -25.20 2.75
CA SER A 107 7.95 -25.92 2.57
C SER A 107 9.13 -25.41 3.39
N SER A 108 9.03 -24.22 3.97
CA SER A 108 10.18 -23.55 4.59
C SER A 108 9.77 -22.74 5.81
N ALA A 109 10.25 -23.16 6.99
CA ALA A 109 10.07 -22.41 8.23
C ALA A 109 10.68 -21.00 8.13
N ARG A 110 11.85 -20.86 7.47
CA ARG A 110 12.49 -19.57 7.22
C ARG A 110 11.61 -18.66 6.37
N ALA A 111 10.94 -19.21 5.35
CA ALA A 111 10.02 -18.42 4.53
C ALA A 111 8.80 -17.96 5.32
N ARG A 112 8.28 -18.78 6.26
CA ARG A 112 7.21 -18.35 7.17
C ARG A 112 7.65 -17.21 8.08
N THR A 113 8.84 -17.30 8.68
CA THR A 113 9.40 -16.22 9.50
C THR A 113 9.58 -14.94 8.68
N ALA A 114 10.13 -15.04 7.47
CA ALA A 114 10.27 -13.91 6.56
C ALA A 114 8.91 -13.30 6.19
N ALA A 115 7.91 -14.13 5.89
CA ALA A 115 6.55 -13.67 5.58
C ALA A 115 5.93 -12.90 6.75
N TRP A 116 6.06 -13.40 7.99
CA TRP A 116 5.58 -12.70 9.17
C TRP A 116 6.34 -11.38 9.42
N ALA A 117 7.66 -11.37 9.24
CA ALA A 117 8.46 -10.15 9.38
C ALA A 117 8.07 -9.09 8.33
N LEU A 118 7.90 -9.49 7.06
CA LEU A 118 7.48 -8.60 5.99
C LEU A 118 6.03 -8.14 6.19
N ALA A 119 5.13 -9.02 6.63
CA ALA A 119 3.76 -8.65 6.96
C ALA A 119 3.71 -7.64 8.11
N GLY A 120 4.53 -7.83 9.16
CA GLY A 120 4.68 -6.87 10.26
C GLY A 120 5.24 -5.52 9.80
N PHE A 121 6.25 -5.53 8.92
CA PHE A 121 6.77 -4.30 8.32
C PHE A 121 5.71 -3.56 7.49
N GLY A 122 5.00 -4.28 6.62
CA GLY A 122 3.91 -3.72 5.80
C GLY A 122 2.76 -3.19 6.65
N PHE A 123 2.43 -3.88 7.74
CA PHE A 123 1.47 -3.40 8.73
C PHE A 123 1.95 -2.10 9.38
N GLY A 124 3.22 -2.00 9.77
CA GLY A 124 3.81 -0.77 10.30
C GLY A 124 3.72 0.40 9.31
N VAL A 125 3.99 0.16 8.02
CA VAL A 125 3.86 1.17 6.96
C VAL A 125 2.39 1.59 6.78
N ALA A 126 1.45 0.66 6.77
CA ALA A 126 0.02 0.97 6.67
C ALA A 126 -0.49 1.72 7.91
N LEU A 127 -0.02 1.32 9.09
CA LEU A 127 -0.33 1.96 10.35
C LEU A 127 0.21 3.40 10.36
N LEU A 128 1.45 3.62 9.91
CA LEU A 128 2.03 4.97 9.81
C LEU A 128 1.16 5.91 8.97
N GLY A 129 0.74 5.48 7.78
CA GLY A 129 -0.16 6.26 6.92
C GLY A 129 -1.57 6.45 7.48
N SER A 130 -1.95 5.69 8.52
CA SER A 130 -3.19 5.88 9.27
C SER A 130 -2.97 6.76 10.51
N LEU A 131 -1.77 6.73 11.10
CA LEU A 131 -1.40 7.45 12.32
C LEU A 131 -1.16 8.92 12.10
N VAL A 132 -0.77 9.33 10.89
CA VAL A 132 -0.45 10.72 10.56
C VAL A 132 -1.28 11.16 9.36
N ASP A 133 -1.74 12.41 9.35
CA ASP A 133 -2.61 12.91 8.29
C ASP A 133 -1.79 13.18 7.02
N PHE A 134 -1.71 12.13 6.22
CA PHE A 134 -1.06 12.13 4.93
C PHE A 134 -1.57 13.22 3.96
N ASN A 135 -2.82 13.68 4.12
CA ASN A 135 -3.34 14.73 3.24
C ASN A 135 -2.65 16.07 3.51
N LEU A 136 -2.34 16.39 4.76
CA LEU A 136 -1.61 17.61 5.11
C LEU A 136 -0.22 17.61 4.49
N TYR A 137 0.49 16.49 4.58
CA TYR A 137 1.76 16.30 3.88
C TYR A 137 1.63 16.56 2.37
N LEU A 138 0.63 15.97 1.72
CA LEU A 138 0.41 16.17 0.29
C LEU A 138 0.08 17.63 -0.05
N ILE A 139 -0.74 18.31 0.73
CA ILE A 139 -1.07 19.72 0.50
C ILE A 139 0.20 20.57 0.56
N GLU A 140 1.02 20.38 1.60
CA GLU A 140 2.25 21.14 1.80
C GLU A 140 3.27 20.89 0.68
N ILE A 141 3.52 19.63 0.32
CA ILE A 141 4.55 19.32 -0.68
C ILE A 141 4.14 19.79 -2.08
N HIS A 142 2.86 19.66 -2.45
CA HIS A 142 2.39 20.17 -3.75
C HIS A 142 2.41 21.70 -3.79
N ALA A 143 2.08 22.38 -2.69
CA ALA A 143 2.20 23.84 -2.60
C ALA A 143 3.67 24.30 -2.74
N GLN A 144 4.62 23.56 -2.17
CA GLN A 144 6.05 23.84 -2.34
C GLN A 144 6.52 23.67 -3.79
N TYR A 145 6.08 22.60 -4.47
CA TYR A 145 6.44 22.35 -5.87
C TYR A 145 5.78 23.35 -6.82
N GLU A 146 4.55 23.77 -6.54
CA GLU A 146 3.87 24.83 -7.26
C GLU A 146 4.59 26.18 -7.10
N ALA A 147 4.98 26.55 -5.88
CA ALA A 147 5.78 27.74 -5.60
C ALA A 147 7.17 27.70 -6.29
N ALA A 148 7.73 26.51 -6.50
CA ALA A 148 8.97 26.30 -7.26
C ALA A 148 8.78 26.26 -8.79
N GLY A 149 7.55 26.49 -9.29
CA GLY A 149 7.24 26.53 -10.72
C GLY A 149 7.16 25.17 -11.40
N ARG A 150 7.08 24.06 -10.64
CA ARG A 150 7.06 22.68 -11.17
C ARG A 150 5.66 22.12 -11.43
N GLY A 151 4.62 22.81 -10.95
CA GLY A 151 3.23 22.39 -11.07
C GLY A 151 2.80 21.41 -9.96
N ASN A 152 1.49 21.21 -9.83
CA ASN A 152 0.85 20.47 -8.74
C ASN A 152 0.77 18.94 -8.96
N ALA A 153 1.43 18.41 -9.98
CA ALA A 153 1.38 17.00 -10.36
C ALA A 153 2.74 16.46 -10.80
N ASP A 154 3.84 17.09 -10.36
CA ASP A 154 5.20 16.67 -10.71
C ASP A 154 5.52 15.31 -10.07
N PRO A 155 5.77 14.24 -10.85
CA PRO A 155 6.10 12.93 -10.31
C PRO A 155 7.46 12.88 -9.59
N ASP A 156 8.32 13.90 -9.69
CA ASP A 156 9.62 13.98 -9.02
C ASP A 156 9.51 13.86 -7.48
N ILE A 157 8.35 14.25 -6.90
CA ILE A 157 8.07 14.09 -5.46
C ILE A 157 8.19 12.63 -5.00
N TYR A 158 7.91 11.66 -5.88
CA TYR A 158 7.92 10.25 -5.54
C TYR A 158 9.30 9.61 -5.70
N TRP A 159 10.24 10.32 -6.33
CA TRP A 159 11.59 9.82 -6.62
C TRP A 159 12.63 10.23 -5.58
N ARG A 160 12.36 11.27 -4.79
CA ARG A 160 13.27 11.75 -3.76
C ARG A 160 13.01 11.05 -2.43
N LEU A 161 14.07 10.55 -1.80
CA LEU A 161 13.99 9.95 -0.46
C LEU A 161 13.54 10.95 0.60
N SER A 162 13.98 12.21 0.49
CA SER A 162 13.62 13.28 1.43
C SER A 162 12.13 13.66 1.38
N THR A 163 11.44 13.35 0.29
CA THR A 163 9.99 13.55 0.11
C THR A 163 9.26 12.21 -0.01
N SER A 164 9.88 11.11 0.43
CA SER A 164 9.17 9.85 0.53
C SER A 164 8.11 9.97 1.62
N PRO A 165 6.83 9.65 1.35
CA PRO A 165 5.79 9.72 2.37
C PRO A 165 6.13 8.88 3.59
N ILE A 166 6.71 7.68 3.41
CA ILE A 166 7.10 6.83 4.54
C ILE A 166 8.10 7.55 5.45
N VAL A 167 9.09 8.22 4.87
CA VAL A 167 10.13 8.94 5.63
C VAL A 167 9.54 10.17 6.33
N VAL A 168 8.77 10.97 5.60
CA VAL A 168 8.20 12.21 6.12
C VAL A 168 7.17 11.93 7.20
N GLU A 169 6.27 10.96 7.01
CA GLU A 169 5.29 10.60 8.04
C GLU A 169 5.98 10.01 9.28
N ALA A 170 7.04 9.22 9.11
CA ALA A 170 7.80 8.69 10.25
C ALA A 170 8.44 9.83 11.05
N GLN A 171 8.95 10.85 10.37
CA GLN A 171 9.49 12.04 11.01
C GLN A 171 8.40 12.86 11.71
N ARG A 172 7.25 13.09 11.06
CA ARG A 172 6.10 13.80 11.66
C ARG A 172 5.60 13.08 12.91
N LEU A 173 5.50 11.75 12.85
CA LEU A 173 5.13 10.93 14.00
C LEU A 173 6.13 11.07 15.15
N TRP A 174 7.43 11.03 14.85
CA TRP A 174 8.50 11.20 15.84
C TRP A 174 8.47 12.58 16.51
N GLU A 175 8.17 13.61 15.73
CA GLU A 175 8.02 15.00 16.21
C GLU A 175 6.67 15.28 16.88
N GLY A 176 5.75 14.30 16.87
CA GLY A 176 4.41 14.45 17.43
C GLY A 176 3.50 15.40 16.64
N ARG A 177 3.77 15.62 15.35
CA ARG A 177 3.01 16.50 14.46
C ARG A 177 1.99 15.71 13.63
N ASP A 178 0.89 16.37 13.28
CA ASP A 178 -0.12 15.90 12.32
C ASP A 178 -0.71 14.50 12.61
N ILE A 179 -0.71 14.07 13.88
CA ILE A 179 -1.22 12.75 14.27
C ILE A 179 -2.73 12.65 13.92
N SER A 180 -3.10 11.68 13.10
CA SER A 180 -4.45 11.49 12.54
C SER A 180 -5.35 10.56 13.36
N VAL A 181 -4.80 9.57 14.09
CA VAL A 181 -5.61 8.50 14.74
C VAL A 181 -6.62 9.01 15.76
N VAL A 182 -6.47 10.25 16.22
CA VAL A 182 -7.39 10.86 17.19
C VAL A 182 -7.77 12.29 16.78
N THR A 183 -7.58 12.64 15.51
CA THR A 183 -7.89 13.99 14.99
C THR A 183 -8.92 13.96 13.86
N PHE A 184 -9.62 12.84 13.67
CA PHE A 184 -11.07 13.02 13.76
C PHE A 184 -11.31 13.47 15.19
N HIS A 185 -11.47 14.77 15.39
CA HIS A 185 -12.22 15.24 16.54
C HIS A 185 -13.57 14.51 16.44
N LEU A 186 -13.70 13.34 17.04
CA LEU A 186 -14.97 12.65 17.17
C LEU A 186 -15.96 13.64 17.81
N GLN A 187 -15.44 14.54 18.66
CA GLN A 187 -16.07 15.78 19.12
C GLN A 187 -16.64 16.70 18.02
N ARG A 188 -15.97 16.91 16.88
CA ARG A 188 -16.51 17.64 15.72
C ARG A 188 -17.65 16.90 15.01
N ILE A 189 -17.77 15.58 15.19
CA ILE A 189 -18.92 14.78 14.76
C ILE A 189 -19.93 14.54 15.90
N GLY A 190 -19.77 15.22 17.05
CA GLY A 190 -20.70 15.16 18.19
C GLY A 190 -20.41 14.11 19.26
N PHE A 191 -19.31 13.35 19.17
CA PHE A 191 -18.92 12.38 20.19
C PHE A 191 -18.21 13.06 21.35
N ASN A 192 -18.60 12.74 22.58
CA ASN A 192 -17.92 13.24 23.76
C ASN A 192 -16.56 12.55 23.98
N THR A 193 -15.75 13.08 24.91
CA THR A 193 -14.42 12.55 25.23
C THR A 193 -14.46 11.08 25.66
N ALA A 194 -15.47 10.67 26.42
CA ALA A 194 -15.62 9.29 26.89
C ALA A 194 -15.88 8.31 25.73
N GLN A 195 -16.75 8.69 24.78
CA GLN A 195 -17.04 7.88 23.60
C GLN A 195 -15.82 7.76 22.67
N SER A 196 -15.05 8.84 22.55
CA SER A 196 -13.81 8.86 21.76
C SER A 196 -12.77 7.91 22.36
N THR A 197 -12.56 7.97 23.67
CA THR A 197 -11.66 7.06 24.39
C THR A 197 -12.14 5.61 24.32
N ALA A 198 -13.44 5.36 24.51
CA ALA A 198 -14.02 4.02 24.44
C ALA A 198 -13.84 3.39 23.04
N PHE A 199 -14.00 4.17 21.98
CA PHE A 199 -13.78 3.71 20.61
C PHE A 199 -12.32 3.28 20.39
N LEU A 200 -11.35 4.07 20.84
CA LEU A 200 -9.93 3.73 20.72
C LEU A 200 -9.56 2.49 21.54
N VAL A 201 -10.09 2.37 22.76
CA VAL A 201 -9.89 1.19 23.61
C VAL A 201 -10.48 -0.05 22.96
N ALA A 202 -11.69 0.03 22.39
CA ALA A 202 -12.29 -1.08 21.68
C ALA A 202 -11.44 -1.53 20.47
N LEU A 203 -10.91 -0.58 19.70
CA LEU A 203 -10.05 -0.86 18.54
C LEU A 203 -8.74 -1.54 18.95
N ALA A 204 -8.13 -1.08 20.05
CA ALA A 204 -6.95 -1.71 20.64
C ALA A 204 -7.26 -3.13 21.15
N LEU A 205 -8.38 -3.33 21.85
CA LEU A 205 -8.81 -4.64 22.34
C LEU A 205 -9.08 -5.62 21.20
N ILE A 206 -9.71 -5.18 20.10
CA ILE A 206 -9.93 -6.00 18.91
C ILE A 206 -8.60 -6.42 18.28
N ALA A 207 -7.63 -5.49 18.18
CA ALA A 207 -6.30 -5.81 17.66
C ALA A 207 -5.58 -6.84 18.56
N VAL A 208 -5.60 -6.65 19.88
CA VAL A 208 -5.01 -7.58 20.86
C VAL A 208 -5.68 -8.95 20.80
N ALA A 209 -7.02 -9.01 20.76
CA ALA A 209 -7.77 -10.25 20.63
C ALA A 209 -7.46 -10.98 19.32
N GLY A 210 -7.32 -10.24 18.21
CA GLY A 210 -6.91 -10.80 16.92
C GLY A 210 -5.53 -11.43 16.98
N VAL A 211 -4.55 -10.76 17.59
CA VAL A 211 -3.19 -11.31 17.81
C VAL A 211 -3.22 -12.55 18.70
N TRP A 212 -4.00 -12.51 19.78
CA TRP A 212 -4.13 -13.63 20.71
C TRP A 212 -4.76 -14.87 20.06
N LEU A 213 -5.82 -14.70 19.27
CA LEU A 213 -6.45 -15.80 18.50
C LEU A 213 -5.49 -16.40 17.47
N LEU A 214 -4.69 -15.56 16.79
CA LEU A 214 -3.67 -16.02 15.85
C LEU A 214 -2.49 -16.73 16.54
N ALA A 215 -2.23 -16.43 17.80
CA ALA A 215 -1.21 -17.11 18.60
C ALA A 215 -1.71 -18.46 19.14
N GLY A 216 -2.98 -18.54 19.58
CA GLY A 216 -3.57 -19.74 20.19
C GLY A 216 -3.91 -20.88 19.20
N THR A 217 -3.93 -20.60 17.89
CA THR A 217 -4.17 -21.63 16.85
C THR A 217 -2.94 -22.47 16.50
N ARG A 218 -1.80 -22.27 17.18
CA ARG A 218 -0.56 -23.01 16.94
C ARG A 218 -0.44 -24.33 17.70
N ASP A 219 -1.39 -24.64 18.58
CA ASP A 219 -1.35 -25.79 19.50
C ASP A 219 -2.35 -26.92 19.14
N GLU A 220 -2.69 -27.12 17.85
CA GLU A 220 -3.36 -28.38 17.47
C GLU A 220 -2.30 -29.50 17.33
N PRO A 221 -2.39 -30.57 18.13
CA PRO A 221 -1.53 -31.73 17.96
C PRO A 221 -1.84 -32.42 16.63
N ASP A 222 -0.80 -32.85 15.91
CA ASP A 222 -0.92 -33.74 14.75
C ASP A 222 -1.84 -34.90 15.10
N ILE A 223 -3.00 -34.95 14.44
CA ILE A 223 -3.95 -36.06 14.59
C ILE A 223 -3.31 -37.29 13.91
N PRO A 224 -3.20 -38.44 14.62
CA PRO A 224 -2.54 -39.65 14.11
C PRO A 224 -3.21 -40.26 12.88
#